data_AF-A0A2K8ZA96-F1
#
_entry.id   AF-A0A2K8ZA96-F1
#
_cell.length_a   1.000
_cell.length_b   1.000
_cell.length_c   1.000
_cell.angle_alpha   90.00
_cell.angle_beta   90.00
_cell.angle_gamma   90.00
#
_symmetry.space_group_name_H-M   'P 1'
#
loop_
_entity.id
_entity.type
_entity.pdbx_description
1 polymer ?
#
loop_
_entity_poly.entity_id
_entity_poly.type
_entity_poly.pdbx_seq_one_letter_code
_entity_poly.pdbx_strand_id
1 'polypeptide(L)'
;MNADKRPLLTRAIPVTDFSDYYWLKKELVDFCTRQGLKTSGSKLEITERIAHFLQTGRPPTDLARPSKSSNSADGPPLVVMMDAPITKNYTSGEHIRGFFKSVIGPHFHFTVGLMKFCKENPTKTFGDAVQYWQEEYHRKSDKSYQPEIGPQFEYNQYIRDFMAANAGASLKEAIRHWKQKRSARGDNKYSRDDLAYESSETNE
;
A
#
# COMPACT_ATOMS: atom_id res chain seq x y z
N MET A 1 9.66 11.04 27.10
CA MET A 1 8.85 9.90 26.59
C MET A 1 7.62 10.49 25.93
N ASN A 2 7.51 10.48 24.60
CA ASN A 2 6.35 11.09 23.95
C ASN A 2 5.11 10.20 24.16
N ALA A 3 4.20 10.68 25.00
CA ALA A 3 2.89 10.09 25.20
C ALA A 3 2.14 10.08 23.87
N ASP A 4 1.62 8.91 23.48
CA ASP A 4 0.78 8.78 22.30
C ASP A 4 -0.52 9.56 22.56
N LYS A 5 -0.66 10.74 21.95
CA LYS A 5 -1.82 11.63 22.12
C LYS A 5 -3.05 11.13 21.36
N ARG A 6 -2.90 10.05 20.59
CA ARG A 6 -4.01 9.44 19.85
C ARG A 6 -5.03 8.86 20.83
N PRO A 7 -6.33 9.02 20.56
CA PRO A 7 -7.37 8.32 21.31
C PRO A 7 -7.19 6.80 21.16
N LEU A 8 -7.78 6.03 22.07
CA LEU A 8 -7.79 4.57 21.93
C LEU A 8 -8.76 4.16 20.82
N LEU A 9 -8.33 3.26 19.93
CA LEU A 9 -9.19 2.68 18.90
C LEU A 9 -10.21 1.71 19.54
N THR A 10 -11.35 2.28 19.93
CA THR A 10 -12.47 1.60 20.57
C THR A 10 -13.75 1.88 19.80
N ARG A 11 -14.84 1.14 20.11
CA ARG A 11 -16.14 1.34 19.47
C ARG A 11 -16.75 2.73 19.74
N ALA A 12 -16.32 3.40 20.80
CA ALA A 12 -16.82 4.69 21.21
C ALA A 12 -16.07 5.87 20.58
N ILE A 13 -15.02 5.62 19.79
CA ILE A 13 -14.29 6.71 19.13
C ILE A 13 -15.20 7.41 18.10
N PRO A 14 -15.27 8.75 18.10
CA PRO A 14 -15.94 9.48 17.03
C PRO A 14 -15.34 9.14 15.66
N VAL A 15 -16.18 8.99 14.63
CA VAL A 15 -15.73 8.69 13.25
C VAL A 15 -14.77 9.77 12.72
N THR A 16 -15.01 11.03 13.12
CA THR A 16 -14.15 12.17 12.79
C THR A 16 -12.74 11.97 13.35
N ASP A 17 -12.63 11.55 14.61
CA ASP A 17 -11.34 11.32 15.25
C ASP A 17 -10.67 10.07 14.66
N PHE A 18 -11.43 9.02 14.37
CA PHE A 18 -10.88 7.86 13.66
C PHE A 18 -10.26 8.24 12.31
N SER A 19 -10.91 9.13 11.56
CA SER A 19 -10.45 9.57 10.23
C SER A 19 -9.24 10.51 10.28
N ASP A 20 -9.11 11.28 11.36
CA ASP A 20 -8.07 12.31 11.49
C ASP A 20 -6.77 11.82 12.14
N TYR A 21 -6.73 10.58 12.63
CA TYR A 21 -5.55 9.98 13.23
C TYR A 21 -4.95 8.85 12.38
N TYR A 22 -3.63 8.72 12.45
CA TYR A 22 -2.91 7.62 11.83
C TYR A 22 -3.08 6.32 12.62
N TRP A 23 -3.47 5.25 11.93
CA TRP A 23 -3.54 3.89 12.48
C TRP A 23 -2.61 2.93 11.76
N LEU A 24 -1.92 2.09 12.52
CA LEU A 24 -1.17 0.96 11.98
C LEU A 24 -2.13 -0.11 11.49
N LYS A 25 -1.76 -0.83 10.43
CA LYS A 25 -2.56 -1.95 9.93
C LYS A 25 -2.84 -2.99 11.02
N LYS A 26 -1.87 -3.24 11.92
CA LYS A 26 -2.05 -4.12 13.07
C LYS A 26 -3.17 -3.63 13.99
N GLU A 27 -3.17 -2.34 14.35
CA GLU A 27 -4.21 -1.74 15.21
C GLU A 27 -5.60 -1.88 14.59
N LEU A 28 -5.70 -1.65 13.27
CA LEU A 28 -6.96 -1.81 12.52
C LEU A 28 -7.44 -3.27 12.49
N VAL A 29 -6.53 -4.22 12.25
CA VAL A 29 -6.85 -5.66 12.25
C VAL A 29 -7.27 -6.14 13.65
N ASP A 30 -6.59 -5.67 14.70
CA ASP A 30 -6.93 -6.00 16.08
C ASP A 30 -8.32 -5.46 16.45
N PHE A 31 -8.65 -4.24 16.02
CA PHE A 31 -10.00 -3.69 16.17
C PHE A 31 -11.05 -4.53 15.44
N CYS A 32 -10.82 -4.86 14.15
CA CYS A 32 -11.73 -5.70 13.39
C CYS A 32 -11.97 -7.05 14.08
N THR A 33 -10.92 -7.69 14.57
CA THR A 33 -11.01 -8.97 15.28
C THR A 33 -11.89 -8.86 16.53
N ARG A 34 -11.68 -7.81 17.36
CA ARG A 34 -12.49 -7.57 18.56
C ARG A 34 -13.96 -7.28 18.26
N GLN A 35 -14.26 -6.69 17.11
CA GLN A 35 -15.62 -6.33 16.71
C GLN A 35 -16.29 -7.38 15.81
N GLY A 36 -15.64 -8.52 15.54
CA GLY A 36 -16.17 -9.56 14.64
C GLY A 36 -16.24 -9.14 13.16
N LEU A 37 -15.43 -8.16 12.77
CA LEU A 37 -15.32 -7.68 11.39
C LEU A 37 -14.28 -8.49 10.61
N LYS A 38 -14.43 -8.51 9.28
CA LYS A 38 -13.45 -9.09 8.37
C LYS A 38 -12.11 -8.35 8.47
N THR A 39 -11.03 -9.11 8.65
CA THR A 39 -9.65 -8.60 8.84
C THR A 39 -8.84 -8.57 7.55
N SER A 40 -9.32 -9.23 6.48
CA SER A 40 -8.65 -9.26 5.19
C SER A 40 -8.81 -7.94 4.42
N GLY A 41 -7.74 -7.49 3.76
CA GLY A 41 -7.77 -6.33 2.87
C GLY A 41 -6.48 -5.50 2.90
N SER A 42 -6.44 -4.49 2.05
CA SER A 42 -5.48 -3.39 2.13
C SER A 42 -5.71 -2.55 3.39
N LYS A 43 -4.74 -1.72 3.78
CA LYS A 43 -4.92 -0.79 4.90
C LYS A 43 -6.14 0.10 4.68
N LEU A 44 -6.29 0.64 3.47
CA LEU A 44 -7.40 1.49 3.07
C LEU A 44 -8.76 0.78 3.18
N GLU A 45 -8.87 -0.44 2.65
CA GLU A 45 -10.11 -1.23 2.71
C GLU A 45 -10.53 -1.53 4.16
N ILE A 46 -9.57 -1.78 5.05
CA ILE A 46 -9.84 -2.01 6.47
C ILE A 46 -10.25 -0.69 7.14
N THR A 47 -9.58 0.42 6.84
CA THR A 47 -9.93 1.75 7.34
C THR A 47 -11.37 2.14 6.96
N GLU A 48 -11.75 2.01 5.69
CA GLU A 48 -13.11 2.30 5.20
C GLU A 48 -14.17 1.44 5.89
N ARG A 49 -13.88 0.14 6.09
CA ARG A 49 -14.76 -0.79 6.81
C ARG A 49 -14.99 -0.36 8.24
N ILE A 50 -13.94 0.08 8.93
CA ILE A 50 -14.03 0.54 10.32
C ILE A 50 -14.78 1.87 10.40
N ALA A 51 -14.51 2.82 9.51
CA ALA A 51 -15.23 4.10 9.46
C ALA A 51 -16.75 3.88 9.28
N HIS A 52 -17.15 3.01 8.34
CA HIS A 52 -18.55 2.64 8.15
C HIS A 52 -19.15 1.97 9.40
N PHE A 53 -18.43 1.04 10.03
CA PHE A 53 -18.88 0.37 11.25
C PHE A 53 -19.09 1.34 12.40
N LEU A 54 -18.17 2.29 12.60
CA LEU A 54 -18.28 3.33 13.63
C LEU A 54 -19.45 4.28 13.35
N GLN A 55 -19.75 4.57 12.09
CA GLN A 55 -20.86 5.45 11.69
C GLN A 55 -22.24 4.79 11.81
N THR A 56 -22.35 3.52 11.41
CA THR A 56 -23.64 2.81 11.28
C THR A 56 -23.92 1.81 12.40
N GLY A 57 -22.90 1.46 13.18
CA GLY A 57 -22.95 0.38 14.17
C GLY A 57 -23.07 -1.02 13.58
N ARG A 58 -23.01 -1.16 12.24
CA ARG A 58 -23.16 -2.42 11.52
C ARG A 58 -21.96 -2.66 10.61
N PRO A 59 -21.52 -3.92 10.44
CA PRO A 59 -20.53 -4.22 9.41
C PRO A 59 -21.08 -3.72 8.08
N PRO A 60 -20.23 -3.17 7.17
CA PRO A 60 -20.67 -2.98 5.80
C PRO A 60 -21.26 -4.29 5.33
N THR A 61 -22.49 -4.25 4.82
CA THR A 61 -23.00 -5.36 4.03
C THR A 61 -21.94 -5.57 2.97
N ASP A 62 -21.16 -6.63 3.08
CA ASP A 62 -20.19 -6.96 2.04
C ASP A 62 -21.08 -6.97 0.78
N LEU A 63 -20.98 -5.95 -0.08
CA LEU A 63 -21.28 -6.14 -1.49
C LEU A 63 -20.37 -7.29 -1.79
N ALA A 64 -20.95 -8.49 -1.83
CA ALA A 64 -20.23 -9.70 -2.05
C ALA A 64 -19.45 -9.40 -3.31
N ARG A 65 -18.15 -9.09 -3.18
CA ARG A 65 -17.27 -9.17 -4.33
C ARG A 65 -17.55 -10.58 -4.78
N PRO A 66 -18.03 -10.77 -6.03
CA PRO A 66 -18.34 -12.11 -6.51
C PRO A 66 -17.19 -12.96 -6.03
N SER A 67 -17.51 -13.95 -5.18
CA SER A 67 -16.50 -14.85 -4.63
C SER A 67 -15.60 -15.14 -5.79
N LYS A 68 -14.31 -14.79 -5.73
CA LYS A 68 -13.40 -15.13 -6.82
C LYS A 68 -13.60 -16.62 -6.98
N SER A 69 -14.32 -17.00 -8.03
CA SER A 69 -14.67 -18.38 -8.23
C SER A 69 -13.33 -19.07 -8.26
N SER A 70 -13.25 -20.20 -7.57
CA SER A 70 -12.11 -21.08 -7.64
C SER A 70 -11.92 -21.48 -9.10
N ASN A 71 -11.21 -20.69 -9.90
CA ASN A 71 -10.88 -20.93 -11.29
C ASN A 71 -11.90 -21.80 -12.04
N SER A 72 -13.20 -21.46 -12.00
CA SER A 72 -14.13 -21.97 -13.01
C SER A 72 -13.86 -21.12 -14.24
N ALA A 73 -12.76 -21.46 -14.90
CA ALA A 73 -12.42 -20.99 -16.21
C ALA A 73 -13.47 -21.54 -17.18
N ASP A 74 -14.54 -20.78 -17.41
CA ASP A 74 -15.41 -20.94 -18.59
C ASP A 74 -14.70 -20.47 -19.87
N GLY A 75 -13.38 -20.64 -19.94
CA GLY A 75 -12.54 -20.28 -21.05
C GLY A 75 -11.37 -21.24 -21.16
N PRO A 76 -10.76 -21.36 -22.35
CA PRO A 76 -9.62 -22.22 -22.55
C PRO A 76 -8.49 -21.86 -21.56
N PRO A 77 -7.66 -22.85 -21.15
CA PRO A 77 -6.51 -22.59 -20.30
C PRO A 77 -5.65 -21.48 -20.91
N LEU A 78 -5.20 -20.55 -20.06
CA LEU A 78 -4.35 -19.45 -20.50
C LEU A 78 -3.06 -20.02 -21.09
N VAL A 79 -2.90 -19.90 -22.40
CA VAL A 79 -1.65 -20.21 -23.09
C VAL A 79 -0.66 -19.11 -22.75
N VAL A 80 0.50 -19.48 -22.23
CA VAL A 80 1.53 -18.53 -21.79
C VAL A 80 2.76 -18.71 -22.66
N MET A 81 2.76 -17.99 -23.77
CA MET A 81 3.82 -17.96 -24.78
C MET A 81 3.97 -16.52 -25.27
N MET A 82 5.08 -16.22 -25.92
CA MET A 82 5.47 -14.84 -26.25
C MET A 82 4.44 -14.10 -27.11
N ASP A 83 3.79 -14.80 -28.03
CA ASP A 83 2.74 -14.32 -28.93
C ASP A 83 1.32 -14.46 -28.37
N ALA A 84 1.15 -15.14 -27.23
CA ALA A 84 -0.16 -15.38 -26.65
C ALA A 84 -0.73 -14.09 -26.02
N PRO A 85 -2.02 -13.79 -26.25
CA PRO A 85 -2.66 -12.60 -25.69
C PRO A 85 -2.85 -12.74 -24.17
N ILE A 86 -2.73 -11.62 -23.47
CA ILE A 86 -3.04 -11.51 -22.04
C ILE A 86 -4.56 -11.45 -21.90
N THR A 87 -5.19 -12.58 -21.64
CA THR A 87 -6.65 -12.65 -21.53
C THR A 87 -7.14 -12.16 -20.16
N LYS A 88 -8.46 -11.96 -20.03
CA LYS A 88 -9.12 -11.57 -18.78
C LYS A 88 -8.90 -12.56 -17.63
N ASN A 89 -8.48 -13.79 -17.93
CA ASN A 89 -8.14 -14.82 -16.95
C ASN A 89 -6.73 -14.66 -16.38
N TYR A 90 -6.01 -13.59 -16.72
CA TYR A 90 -4.68 -13.30 -16.20
C TYR A 90 -4.69 -13.17 -14.67
N THR A 91 -3.84 -13.98 -14.03
CA THR A 91 -3.49 -13.85 -12.63
C THR A 91 -2.00 -14.07 -12.45
N SER A 92 -1.33 -13.31 -11.58
CA SER A 92 0.12 -13.40 -11.34
C SER A 92 0.51 -14.63 -10.50
N GLY A 93 0.03 -15.81 -10.90
CA GLY A 93 0.29 -17.10 -10.26
C GLY A 93 1.63 -17.71 -10.68
N GLU A 94 1.93 -18.90 -10.15
CA GLU A 94 3.23 -19.55 -10.32
C GLU A 94 3.51 -19.95 -11.76
N HIS A 95 2.50 -20.38 -12.52
CA HIS A 95 2.64 -20.68 -13.95
C HIS A 95 3.15 -19.47 -14.76
N ILE A 96 2.57 -18.29 -14.51
CA ILE A 96 2.97 -17.03 -15.16
C ILE A 96 4.36 -16.62 -14.70
N ARG A 97 4.67 -16.78 -13.41
CA ARG A 97 6.01 -16.52 -12.88
C ARG A 97 7.07 -17.40 -13.56
N GLY A 98 6.78 -18.69 -13.74
CA GLY A 98 7.67 -19.64 -14.41
C GLY A 98 8.02 -19.20 -15.83
N PHE A 99 7.01 -18.80 -16.60
CA PHE A 99 7.21 -18.24 -17.94
C PHE A 99 8.09 -16.98 -17.92
N PHE A 100 7.76 -15.98 -17.10
CA PHE A 100 8.57 -14.75 -17.09
C PHE A 100 10.01 -15.03 -16.65
N LYS A 101 10.23 -15.94 -15.69
CA LYS A 101 11.58 -16.36 -15.29
C LYS A 101 12.32 -17.11 -16.39
N SER A 102 11.65 -17.92 -17.21
CA SER A 102 12.31 -18.63 -18.31
C SER A 102 12.74 -17.68 -19.44
N VAL A 103 11.99 -16.60 -19.66
CA VAL A 103 12.28 -15.60 -20.70
C VAL A 103 13.26 -14.52 -20.23
N ILE A 104 13.04 -13.95 -19.04
CA ILE A 104 13.82 -12.82 -18.51
C ILE A 104 15.01 -13.30 -17.68
N GLY A 105 14.85 -14.41 -16.94
CA GLY A 105 15.87 -14.95 -16.05
C GLY A 105 15.49 -14.87 -14.56
N PRO A 106 16.38 -15.34 -13.67
CA PRO A 106 16.09 -15.54 -12.24
C PRO A 106 15.84 -14.24 -11.46
N HIS A 107 16.29 -13.09 -11.99
CA HIS A 107 16.11 -11.77 -11.39
C HIS A 107 14.69 -11.20 -11.60
N PHE A 108 13.86 -11.88 -12.39
CA PHE A 108 12.47 -11.48 -12.59
C PHE A 108 11.68 -11.44 -11.26
N HIS A 109 10.95 -10.34 -11.08
CA HIS A 109 9.92 -10.20 -10.06
C HIS A 109 8.73 -9.42 -10.61
N PHE A 110 7.53 -9.76 -10.13
CA PHE A 110 6.34 -8.99 -10.46
C PHE A 110 6.46 -7.57 -9.88
N THR A 111 6.15 -6.58 -10.70
CA THR A 111 6.02 -5.18 -10.32
C THR A 111 4.55 -4.77 -10.36
N VAL A 112 4.20 -3.72 -9.63
CA VAL A 112 2.85 -3.14 -9.71
C VAL A 112 2.55 -2.64 -11.13
N GLY A 113 3.54 -2.05 -11.80
CA GLY A 113 3.44 -1.60 -13.19
C GLY A 113 3.09 -2.74 -14.13
N LEU A 114 3.84 -3.84 -14.11
CA LEU A 114 3.59 -5.01 -14.95
C LEU A 114 2.20 -5.62 -14.67
N MET A 115 1.83 -5.78 -13.40
CA MET A 115 0.52 -6.34 -13.04
C MET A 115 -0.64 -5.44 -13.53
N LYS A 116 -0.45 -4.12 -13.50
CA LYS A 116 -1.42 -3.16 -14.02
C LYS A 116 -1.48 -3.21 -15.55
N PHE A 117 -0.32 -3.22 -16.21
CA PHE A 117 -0.20 -3.38 -17.66
C PHE A 117 -0.96 -4.61 -18.16
N CYS A 118 -0.74 -5.78 -17.56
CA CYS A 118 -1.41 -7.01 -17.94
C CYS A 118 -2.94 -6.94 -17.77
N LYS A 119 -3.45 -6.22 -16.77
CA LYS A 119 -4.90 -6.11 -16.52
C LYS A 119 -5.60 -5.11 -17.41
N GLU A 120 -4.93 -4.01 -17.74
CA GLU A 120 -5.51 -2.88 -18.48
C GLU A 120 -5.36 -3.04 -19.99
N ASN A 121 -4.51 -3.96 -20.45
CA ASN A 121 -4.22 -4.15 -21.88
C ASN A 121 -4.54 -5.58 -22.35
N PRO A 122 -5.83 -5.97 -22.42
CA PRO A 122 -6.23 -7.33 -22.79
C PRO A 122 -5.92 -7.73 -24.24
N THR A 123 -5.51 -6.77 -25.08
CA THR A 123 -5.09 -6.98 -26.46
C THR A 123 -3.57 -7.17 -26.61
N LYS A 124 -2.81 -6.99 -25.54
CA LYS A 124 -1.35 -7.13 -25.53
C LYS A 124 -0.93 -8.57 -25.32
N THR A 125 0.24 -8.92 -25.83
CA THR A 125 0.83 -10.26 -25.71
C THR A 125 1.73 -10.37 -24.48
N PHE A 126 2.10 -11.59 -24.09
CA PHE A 126 3.15 -11.77 -23.08
C PHE A 126 4.50 -11.22 -23.54
N GLY A 127 4.78 -11.16 -24.84
CA GLY A 127 5.95 -10.50 -25.41
C GLY A 127 5.96 -9.00 -25.14
N ASP A 128 4.83 -8.33 -25.34
CA ASP A 128 4.66 -6.93 -24.95
C ASP A 128 4.88 -6.74 -23.44
N ALA A 129 4.41 -7.68 -22.61
CA ALA A 129 4.59 -7.63 -21.16
C ALA A 129 6.05 -7.83 -20.72
N VAL A 130 6.80 -8.69 -21.42
CA VAL A 130 8.25 -8.84 -21.20
C VAL A 130 8.97 -7.55 -21.57
N GLN A 131 8.66 -6.96 -22.73
CA GLN A 131 9.23 -5.68 -23.14
C GLN A 131 8.92 -4.58 -22.12
N TYR A 132 7.66 -4.46 -21.70
CA TYR A 132 7.25 -3.52 -20.66
C TYR A 132 8.06 -3.69 -19.38
N TRP A 133 8.27 -4.93 -18.93
CA TRP A 133 9.04 -5.21 -17.73
C TRP A 133 10.51 -4.79 -17.88
N GLN A 134 11.14 -5.08 -19.04
CA GLN A 134 12.53 -4.69 -19.32
C GLN A 134 12.69 -3.17 -19.35
N GLU A 135 11.75 -2.46 -19.99
CA GLU A 135 11.72 -0.99 -20.00
C GLU A 135 11.54 -0.42 -18.58
N GLU A 136 10.63 -1.00 -17.79
CA GLU A 136 10.44 -0.61 -16.39
C GLU A 136 11.69 -0.88 -15.55
N TYR A 137 12.35 -2.03 -15.75
CA TYR A 137 13.57 -2.41 -15.06
C TYR A 137 14.72 -1.44 -15.37
N HIS A 138 14.93 -1.11 -16.66
CA HIS A 138 15.93 -0.11 -17.06
C HIS A 138 15.61 1.27 -16.49
N ARG A 139 14.35 1.72 -16.59
CA ARG A 139 13.94 3.01 -16.01
C ARG A 139 14.18 3.06 -14.50
N LYS A 140 13.94 1.96 -13.77
CA LYS A 140 14.20 1.85 -12.32
C LYS A 140 15.67 1.76 -11.94
N SER A 141 16.53 1.36 -12.89
CA SER A 141 17.98 1.33 -12.68
C SER A 141 18.63 2.72 -12.75
N ASP A 142 17.92 3.71 -13.31
CA ASP A 142 18.34 5.11 -13.33
C ASP A 142 18.29 5.70 -11.90
N LYS A 143 19.39 6.33 -11.48
CA LYS A 143 19.48 6.99 -10.16
C LYS A 143 18.52 8.16 -9.99
N SER A 144 18.08 8.77 -11.09
CA SER A 144 17.10 9.85 -11.10
C SER A 144 15.66 9.36 -10.95
N TYR A 145 15.42 8.06 -11.12
CA TYR A 145 14.07 7.51 -11.03
C TYR A 145 13.54 7.55 -9.59
N GLN A 146 12.38 8.18 -9.43
CA GLN A 146 11.66 8.25 -8.18
C GLN A 146 10.33 7.49 -8.30
N PRO A 147 10.18 6.32 -7.67
CA PRO A 147 8.92 5.59 -7.73
C PRO A 147 7.83 6.33 -6.95
N GLU A 148 6.65 6.45 -7.55
CA GLU A 148 5.46 6.91 -6.86
C GLU A 148 5.16 6.02 -5.64
N ILE A 149 4.97 6.62 -4.47
CA ILE A 149 4.52 5.90 -3.28
C ILE A 149 3.00 6.05 -3.20
N GLY A 150 2.29 4.93 -3.30
CA GLY A 150 0.84 4.93 -3.16
C GLY A 150 0.37 5.45 -1.79
N PRO A 151 -0.83 6.06 -1.71
CA PRO A 151 -1.31 6.81 -0.54
C PRO A 151 -1.39 5.98 0.74
N GLN A 152 -1.51 4.66 0.64
CA GLN A 152 -1.51 3.73 1.78
C GLN A 152 -0.15 3.60 2.51
N PHE A 153 0.94 4.12 1.93
CA PHE A 153 2.31 3.99 2.44
C PHE A 153 2.83 5.31 3.03
N GLU A 154 1.99 5.99 3.82
CA GLU A 154 2.28 7.31 4.41
C GLU A 154 3.64 7.37 5.13
N TYR A 155 4.01 6.33 5.88
CA TYR A 155 5.33 6.26 6.54
C TYR A 155 6.48 6.36 5.53
N ASN A 156 6.41 5.61 4.43
CA ASN A 156 7.46 5.63 3.42
C ASN A 156 7.53 6.99 2.72
N GLN A 157 6.37 7.61 2.48
CA GLN A 157 6.29 8.94 1.88
C GLN A 157 6.93 9.99 2.81
N TYR A 158 6.55 9.99 4.08
CA TYR A 158 7.10 10.89 5.09
C TYR A 158 8.62 10.80 5.19
N ILE A 159 9.17 9.58 5.29
CA ILE A 159 10.62 9.38 5.40
C ILE A 159 11.33 9.89 4.15
N ARG A 160 10.79 9.65 2.95
CA ARG A 160 11.38 10.17 1.71
C ARG A 160 11.41 11.69 1.69
N ASP A 161 10.30 12.33 2.01
CA ASP A 161 10.17 13.79 1.98
C ASP A 161 11.07 14.44 3.04
N PHE A 162 11.12 13.84 4.24
CA PHE A 162 12.02 14.27 5.31
C PHE A 162 13.49 14.22 4.86
N MET A 163 13.94 13.11 4.25
CA MET A 163 15.32 12.96 3.80
C MET A 163 15.69 13.91 2.67
N ALA A 164 14.75 14.14 1.74
CA ALA A 164 14.96 15.06 0.63
C ALA A 164 15.08 16.52 1.11
N ALA A 165 14.34 16.90 2.16
CA ALA A 165 14.35 18.25 2.71
C ALA A 165 15.48 18.50 3.72
N ASN A 166 16.06 17.45 4.31
CA ASN A 166 17.06 17.55 5.38
C ASN A 166 18.33 16.77 5.02
N ALA A 167 19.18 17.38 4.19
CA ALA A 167 20.44 16.77 3.78
C ALA A 167 21.35 16.51 5.00
N GLY A 168 21.86 15.29 5.12
CA GLY A 168 22.72 14.87 6.23
C GLY A 168 21.98 14.27 7.44
N ALA A 169 20.65 14.34 7.47
CA ALA A 169 19.86 13.71 8.52
C ALA A 169 19.87 12.18 8.40
N SER A 170 19.83 11.52 9.55
CA SER A 170 19.80 10.07 9.70
C SER A 170 18.39 9.51 9.67
N LEU A 171 18.24 8.24 9.27
CA LEU A 171 16.96 7.52 9.34
C LEU A 171 16.36 7.49 10.74
N LYS A 172 17.21 7.48 11.78
CA LYS A 172 16.77 7.52 13.17
C LYS A 172 16.07 8.84 13.51
N GLU A 173 16.58 9.96 13.01
CA GLU A 173 15.95 11.28 13.18
C GLU A 173 14.62 11.34 12.43
N ALA A 174 14.59 10.91 11.17
CA ALA A 174 13.35 10.85 10.39
C ALA A 174 12.26 10.02 11.08
N ILE A 175 12.63 8.84 11.62
CA ILE A 175 11.71 7.98 12.39
C ILE A 175 11.23 8.66 13.68
N ARG A 176 12.09 9.45 14.34
CA ARG A 176 11.71 10.20 15.55
C ARG A 176 10.66 11.27 15.23
N HIS A 177 10.87 12.09 14.20
CA HIS A 177 9.89 13.09 13.77
C HIS A 177 8.61 12.44 13.26
N TRP A 178 8.71 11.33 12.52
CA TRP A 178 7.53 10.54 12.12
C TRP A 178 6.68 10.10 13.32
N LYS A 179 7.32 9.59 14.39
CA LYS A 179 6.61 9.17 15.60
C LYS A 179 5.88 10.33 16.28
N GLN A 180 6.44 11.53 16.22
CA GLN A 180 5.78 12.74 16.71
C GLN A 180 4.62 13.14 15.80
N LYS A 181 4.87 13.28 14.49
CA LYS A 181 3.87 13.67 13.48
C LYS A 181 2.63 12.80 13.55
N ARG A 182 2.81 11.48 13.49
CA ARG A 182 1.70 10.51 13.47
C ARG A 182 0.88 10.47 14.76
N SER A 183 1.38 11.06 15.85
CA SER A 183 0.68 11.15 17.13
C SER A 183 -0.22 12.40 17.21
N ALA A 184 0.00 13.38 16.32
CA ALA A 184 -0.82 14.56 16.19
C ALA A 184 -2.00 14.30 15.24
N ARG A 185 -3.03 15.14 15.34
CA ARG A 185 -4.21 15.12 14.46
C ARG A 185 -3.86 15.77 13.12
N GLY A 186 -4.36 15.21 12.02
CA GLY A 186 -4.22 15.79 10.68
C GLY A 186 -3.53 14.86 9.69
N ASP A 187 -3.05 15.42 8.58
CA ASP A 187 -2.31 14.62 7.60
C ASP A 187 -0.90 14.28 8.08
N ASN A 188 -0.41 13.12 7.64
CA ASN A 188 0.92 12.63 8.00
C ASN A 188 1.95 12.98 6.94
N LYS A 189 1.78 14.11 6.25
CA LYS A 189 2.77 14.62 5.28
C LYS A 189 3.84 15.40 6.01
N TYR A 190 5.07 15.26 5.54
CA TYR A 190 6.18 16.01 6.11
C TYR A 190 5.98 17.52 5.90
N SER A 191 6.18 18.30 6.97
CA SER A 191 6.33 19.76 6.92
C SER A 191 7.63 20.15 7.62
N ARG A 192 8.25 21.26 7.21
CA ARG A 192 9.41 21.82 7.93
C ARG A 192 9.09 22.17 9.38
N ASP A 193 7.83 22.47 9.69
CA ASP A 193 7.36 22.73 11.06
C ASP A 193 7.53 21.51 11.97
N ASP A 194 7.64 20.31 11.41
CA ASP A 194 7.89 19.08 12.18
C ASP A 194 9.27 19.11 12.87
N LEU A 195 10.20 19.96 12.42
CA LEU A 195 11.51 20.20 13.06
C LEU A 195 11.42 21.15 14.27
N ALA A 196 10.38 22.00 14.33
CA ALA A 196 10.25 23.02 15.36
C ALA A 196 9.86 22.45 16.74
N TYR A 197 9.51 21.15 16.81
CA TYR A 197 9.16 20.48 18.06
C TYR A 197 10.36 20.21 19.00
N GLU A 198 11.57 20.67 18.64
CA GLU A 198 12.79 20.48 19.44
C GLU A 198 13.04 21.58 20.49
N SER A 199 12.27 22.66 20.52
CA SER A 199 12.59 23.85 21.33
C SER A 199 11.97 23.93 22.73
N SER A 200 11.62 22.80 23.37
CA SER A 200 11.04 22.83 24.74
C SER A 200 11.58 21.81 25.76
N GLU A 201 12.74 21.17 25.51
CA GLU A 201 13.35 20.28 26.52
C GLU A 201 14.85 20.56 26.81
N THR A 202 15.36 21.75 26.45
CA THR A 202 16.67 22.23 26.96
C THR A 202 16.58 23.69 27.38
N ASN A 203 16.04 23.94 28.58
CA ASN A 203 16.43 24.99 29.52
C ASN A 203 15.42 25.02 30.68
N GLU A 204 15.70 24.26 31.73
CA GLU A 204 15.87 24.69 33.15
C GLU A 204 15.87 23.48 34.09
#